data_AF-A0A1L0FLR9-F1
#
_entry.id   AF-A0A1L0FLR9-F1
#
_cell.length_a   1.000
_cell.length_b   1.000
_cell.length_c   1.000
_cell.angle_alpha   90.00
_cell.angle_beta   90.00
_cell.angle_gamma   90.00
#
_symmetry.space_group_name_H-M   'P 1'
#
loop_
_entity.id
_entity.type
_entity.pdbx_description
1 polymer ?
#
loop_
_entity_poly.entity_id
_entity_poly.type
_entity_poly.pdbx_seq_one_letter_code
_entity_poly.pdbx_strand_id
1 'polypeptide(L)'
;MIRSNLINKNHLIKNVNSKQFYGLFDRFKSNKVPPIDKSMDASLFDTTTNLKDLETHKTSEDADIIKKFGRPSYNKMNKADILDLNMKRHKPALKNPFDYNDTDKGLESSYPTLENRFIPWNELMHKNDYVNAAVKQIQSFAACPITGGPIEFFDPVSGLPTHSSKEAYLKDVEYRESNKPELMKLAVAYENDSISKRNFPEYDFAEEQPASQAISYLNWESWFYTREFNSMETQFHIAQASKYLTYPVTICSLLSNKSPYKLTSQGGPVTHEGLKSLSALRYSIFPSQRAELGFKEEIAELKDRSIRLFIVGSKFESLMPISVWKQLNYCMPDINIEIHFIGPEALFDKKTNEYISYEENHKGIQVSPELKVFYHTNLFHVNHLQGDFFPYDPYLDSFYLFHPNMSSDPESTKSWMYETMKGLLETKCPIFISGHSLDGFSDDWQTIMQKYEDELDVLLEPTENVFNSTKWQINPYMPTYAFQTNMIIGGIRGKRYQAVPVDE
;
A
#
# COMPACT_ATOMS: atom_id res chain seq x y z
N MET A 1 6.96 -12.10 55.16
CA MET A 1 6.41 -13.17 54.30
C MET A 1 6.05 -12.58 52.95
N ILE A 2 7.10 -12.34 52.16
CA ILE A 2 7.06 -11.97 50.76
C ILE A 2 7.11 -13.29 49.97
N ARG A 3 6.44 -13.35 48.81
CA ARG A 3 6.36 -14.44 47.81
C ARG A 3 5.12 -15.33 47.90
N SER A 4 4.15 -15.03 47.05
CA SER A 4 3.54 -16.00 46.12
C SER A 4 2.46 -15.28 45.31
N ASN A 5 2.53 -15.41 43.98
CA ASN A 5 1.59 -14.96 42.93
C ASN A 5 2.21 -14.05 41.84
N LEU A 6 3.52 -14.19 41.61
CA LEU A 6 4.09 -14.07 40.26
C LEU A 6 3.67 -15.28 39.43
N ILE A 7 2.45 -15.26 38.91
CA ILE A 7 1.97 -16.24 37.93
C ILE A 7 2.06 -15.59 36.54
N ASN A 8 3.06 -16.07 35.78
CA ASN A 8 3.14 -16.10 34.31
C ASN A 8 2.94 -14.79 33.53
N LYS A 9 3.95 -13.90 33.55
CA LYS A 9 4.08 -12.78 32.60
C LYS A 9 4.86 -13.09 31.29
N ASN A 10 5.34 -14.31 31.06
CA ASN A 10 6.31 -14.59 29.98
C ASN A 10 5.87 -15.60 28.90
N HIS A 11 4.57 -15.74 28.59
CA HIS A 11 4.10 -16.73 27.61
C HIS A 11 3.57 -16.21 26.26
N LEU A 12 3.52 -14.88 26.04
CA LEU A 12 2.96 -14.30 24.79
C LEU A 12 3.97 -13.59 23.89
N ILE A 13 5.24 -13.46 24.30
CA ILE A 13 6.32 -12.93 23.46
C ILE A 13 7.41 -13.99 23.39
N LYS A 14 7.16 -15.04 22.60
CA LYS A 14 8.26 -15.85 22.08
C LYS A 14 8.58 -15.28 20.71
N ASN A 15 9.82 -14.83 20.54
CA ASN A 15 10.43 -14.43 19.27
C ASN A 15 9.83 -15.24 18.13
N VAL A 16 9.34 -14.54 17.10
CA VAL A 16 8.81 -15.13 15.88
C VAL A 16 9.95 -15.91 15.25
N ASN A 17 10.04 -17.20 15.57
CA ASN A 17 11.04 -18.09 15.01
C ASN A 17 10.82 -18.11 13.49
N SER A 18 11.87 -18.13 12.68
CA SER A 18 11.84 -18.12 11.20
C SER A 18 10.81 -19.10 10.59
N LYS A 19 10.47 -20.16 11.32
CA LYS A 19 9.37 -21.11 11.07
C LYS A 19 7.97 -20.51 10.90
N GLN A 20 7.61 -19.43 11.59
CA GLN A 20 6.31 -18.77 11.42
C GLN A 20 6.24 -17.96 10.12
N PHE A 21 7.37 -17.45 9.63
CA PHE A 21 7.49 -16.79 8.33
C PHE A 21 7.44 -17.78 7.17
N TYR A 22 8.03 -18.97 7.29
CA TYR A 22 7.90 -20.03 6.27
C TYR A 22 6.44 -20.47 6.05
N GLY A 23 5.61 -20.44 7.09
CA GLY A 23 4.17 -20.70 6.98
C GLY A 23 3.39 -19.63 6.20
N LEU A 24 3.97 -18.45 5.96
CA LEU A 24 3.42 -17.44 5.04
C LEU A 24 3.72 -17.83 3.57
N PHE A 25 4.90 -18.40 3.31
CA PHE A 25 5.32 -18.88 1.99
C PHE A 25 4.63 -20.19 1.56
N ASP A 26 4.31 -21.08 2.50
CA ASP A 26 3.56 -22.32 2.21
C ASP A 26 2.09 -22.10 1.79
N ARG A 27 1.55 -20.88 1.94
CA ARG A 27 0.13 -20.54 1.67
C ARG A 27 -0.22 -20.31 0.20
N PHE A 28 0.76 -20.23 -0.68
CA PHE A 28 0.52 -20.24 -2.13
C PHE A 28 0.10 -21.64 -2.65
N LYS A 29 0.01 -22.65 -1.77
CA LYS A 29 -0.34 -24.04 -2.11
C LYS A 29 -1.85 -24.33 -2.22
N SER A 30 -2.75 -23.45 -1.78
CA SER A 30 -4.19 -23.73 -1.87
C SER A 30 -4.77 -23.30 -3.23
N ASN A 31 -4.70 -24.21 -4.20
CA ASN A 31 -5.36 -24.14 -5.51
C ASN A 31 -6.90 -24.22 -5.43
N LYS A 32 -7.56 -23.19 -4.89
CA LYS A 32 -9.00 -22.99 -5.14
C LYS A 32 -9.31 -21.51 -5.35
N VAL A 33 -9.48 -21.16 -6.62
CA VAL A 33 -10.15 -19.94 -7.05
C VAL A 33 -11.64 -20.08 -6.70
N PRO A 34 -12.32 -19.07 -6.15
CA PRO A 34 -13.78 -19.10 -6.04
C PRO A 34 -14.40 -19.23 -7.45
N PRO A 35 -15.44 -20.04 -7.64
CA PRO A 35 -16.08 -20.18 -8.94
C PRO A 35 -16.65 -18.83 -9.39
N ILE A 36 -16.29 -18.39 -10.59
CA ILE A 36 -16.97 -17.29 -11.29
C ILE A 36 -18.39 -17.79 -11.54
N ASP A 37 -19.37 -17.12 -10.93
CA ASP A 37 -20.78 -17.42 -11.14
C ASP A 37 -21.16 -17.07 -12.59
N LYS A 38 -21.41 -18.09 -13.41
CA LYS A 38 -21.78 -17.95 -14.83
C LYS A 38 -23.29 -17.84 -15.04
N SER A 39 -24.05 -17.47 -14.01
CA SER A 39 -25.52 -17.53 -14.02
C SER A 39 -26.24 -16.19 -14.25
N MET A 40 -25.63 -15.20 -14.92
CA MET A 40 -26.36 -14.00 -15.35
C MET A 40 -26.29 -13.79 -16.87
N ASP A 41 -27.49 -13.74 -17.45
CA ASP A 41 -27.83 -13.93 -18.86
C ASP A 41 -27.11 -13.02 -19.87
N ALA A 42 -26.76 -13.62 -21.01
CA ALA A 42 -26.22 -12.97 -22.21
C ALA A 42 -27.23 -12.09 -22.98
N SER A 43 -28.39 -11.78 -22.40
CA SER A 43 -29.44 -10.96 -23.02
C SER A 43 -29.40 -9.48 -22.62
N LEU A 44 -28.49 -9.08 -21.73
CA LEU A 44 -28.30 -7.69 -21.26
C LEU A 44 -27.22 -6.91 -22.04
N PHE A 45 -26.64 -7.50 -23.09
CA PHE A 45 -25.50 -6.94 -23.84
C PHE A 45 -25.86 -6.23 -25.16
N ASP A 46 -27.11 -5.77 -25.34
CA ASP A 46 -27.48 -4.98 -26.52
C ASP A 46 -27.46 -3.47 -26.20
N THR A 47 -26.27 -2.85 -26.28
CA THR A 47 -26.05 -1.42 -25.96
C THR A 47 -26.40 -0.46 -27.12
N THR A 48 -27.11 -0.93 -28.14
CA THR A 48 -27.41 -0.12 -29.35
C THR A 48 -28.62 0.79 -29.20
N THR A 49 -29.49 0.57 -28.20
CA THR A 49 -30.74 1.31 -28.03
C THR A 49 -30.64 2.54 -27.11
N ASN A 50 -29.66 2.61 -26.20
CA ASN A 50 -29.56 3.71 -25.21
C ASN A 50 -28.74 4.93 -25.66
N LEU A 51 -28.28 4.97 -26.91
CA LEU A 51 -27.51 6.09 -27.48
C LEU A 51 -28.38 7.21 -28.09
N LYS A 52 -29.70 7.02 -28.20
CA LYS A 52 -30.61 8.01 -28.83
C LYS A 52 -31.25 9.01 -27.85
N ASP A 53 -31.17 8.78 -26.55
CA ASP A 53 -31.89 9.59 -25.55
C ASP A 53 -31.01 10.65 -24.86
N LEU A 54 -29.74 10.78 -25.24
CA LEU A 54 -28.79 11.76 -24.67
C LEU A 54 -28.76 13.12 -25.40
N GLU A 55 -29.46 13.29 -26.52
CA GLU A 55 -29.42 14.54 -27.31
C GLU A 55 -30.49 15.58 -26.94
N THR A 56 -31.42 15.30 -26.02
CA THR A 56 -32.61 16.14 -25.80
C THR A 56 -32.53 17.16 -24.65
N HIS A 57 -31.43 17.24 -23.89
CA HIS A 57 -31.30 18.22 -22.78
C HIS A 57 -30.24 19.29 -23.05
N LYS A 58 -30.42 20.09 -24.12
CA LYS A 58 -29.58 21.27 -24.41
C LYS A 58 -30.28 22.63 -24.30
N THR A 59 -31.50 22.70 -23.77
CA THR A 59 -32.22 23.97 -23.62
C THR A 59 -33.01 24.02 -22.31
N SER A 60 -32.39 24.50 -21.24
CA SER A 60 -33.10 25.13 -20.12
C SER A 60 -32.49 26.49 -19.82
N GLU A 61 -33.33 27.41 -19.35
CA GLU A 61 -33.03 28.83 -19.12
C GLU A 61 -32.06 29.07 -17.94
N ASP A 62 -31.59 28.02 -17.27
CA ASP A 62 -30.63 28.07 -16.15
C ASP A 62 -29.19 28.33 -16.60
N ALA A 63 -28.90 28.21 -17.90
CA ALA A 63 -27.57 28.43 -18.47
C ALA A 63 -27.13 29.92 -18.46
N ASP A 64 -28.06 30.87 -18.29
CA ASP A 64 -27.76 32.30 -18.37
C ASP A 64 -27.42 32.96 -17.02
N ILE A 65 -27.72 32.32 -15.88
CA ILE A 65 -27.35 32.84 -14.55
C ILE A 65 -25.84 32.64 -14.29
N ILE A 66 -25.26 31.55 -14.82
CA ILE A 66 -23.85 31.18 -14.62
C ILE A 66 -22.88 32.13 -15.36
N LYS A 67 -23.34 32.86 -16.38
CA LYS A 67 -22.51 33.87 -17.07
C LYS A 67 -22.35 35.19 -16.31
N LYS A 68 -23.22 35.48 -15.34
CA LYS A 68 -23.30 36.81 -14.71
C LYS A 68 -22.38 37.01 -13.50
N PHE A 69 -21.94 35.93 -12.85
CA PHE A 69 -21.04 35.98 -11.70
C PHE A 69 -19.74 35.22 -12.02
N GLY A 70 -18.71 35.98 -12.41
CA GLY A 70 -17.40 35.44 -12.74
C GLY A 70 -16.81 34.63 -11.58
N ARG A 71 -16.36 33.41 -11.88
CA ARG A 71 -15.66 32.54 -10.90
C ARG A 71 -14.27 33.13 -10.58
N PRO A 72 -13.83 33.13 -9.30
CA PRO A 72 -12.44 33.40 -8.95
C PRO A 72 -11.55 32.33 -9.59
N SER A 73 -10.53 32.79 -10.30
CA SER A 73 -9.54 31.97 -11.00
C SER A 73 -8.65 31.20 -10.03
N TYR A 74 -8.98 29.93 -9.77
CA TYR A 74 -7.96 28.92 -9.47
C TYR A 74 -7.15 28.71 -10.75
N ASN A 75 -5.82 28.74 -10.63
CA ASN A 75 -4.89 28.46 -11.73
C ASN A 75 -5.19 27.05 -12.27
N LYS A 76 -6.00 26.98 -13.32
CA LYS A 76 -6.09 25.80 -14.18
C LYS A 76 -4.67 25.50 -14.63
N MET A 77 -4.13 24.33 -14.26
CA MET A 77 -2.92 23.83 -14.92
C MET A 77 -3.14 23.94 -16.42
N ASN A 78 -2.22 24.63 -17.09
CA ASN A 78 -2.39 24.94 -18.49
C ASN A 78 -2.41 23.60 -19.24
N LYS A 79 -3.18 23.49 -20.33
CA LYS A 79 -3.19 22.27 -21.15
C LYS A 79 -1.78 21.92 -21.65
N ALA A 80 -0.92 22.94 -21.76
CA ALA A 80 0.51 22.83 -22.00
C ALA A 80 1.29 22.20 -20.82
N ASP A 81 0.93 22.44 -19.56
CA ASP A 81 1.55 21.82 -18.38
C ASP A 81 1.13 20.34 -18.24
N ILE A 82 -0.12 20.01 -18.62
CA ILE A 82 -0.59 18.62 -18.79
C ILE A 82 0.14 17.96 -19.96
N LEU A 83 0.41 18.70 -21.03
CA LEU A 83 1.23 18.21 -22.14
C LEU A 83 2.70 18.04 -21.72
N ASP A 84 3.22 18.88 -20.82
CA ASP A 84 4.58 18.78 -20.28
C ASP A 84 4.71 17.62 -19.28
N LEU A 85 3.64 17.29 -18.55
CA LEU A 85 3.47 16.02 -17.83
C LEU A 85 3.42 14.82 -18.78
N ASN A 86 2.73 14.94 -19.93
CA ASN A 86 2.69 13.92 -20.97
C ASN A 86 4.02 13.80 -21.75
N MET A 87 4.81 14.86 -21.89
CA MET A 87 6.14 14.83 -22.52
C MET A 87 7.24 14.37 -21.55
N LYS A 88 7.02 14.51 -20.23
CA LYS A 88 7.77 13.79 -19.19
C LYS A 88 7.43 12.29 -19.12
N ARG A 89 6.51 11.77 -19.96
CA ARG A 89 6.33 10.32 -20.17
C ARG A 89 7.36 9.68 -21.12
N HIS A 90 8.36 10.41 -21.60
CA HIS A 90 9.52 9.81 -22.27
C HIS A 90 10.85 10.21 -21.62
N LYS A 91 11.10 9.55 -20.50
CA LYS A 91 12.32 8.86 -20.10
C LYS A 91 11.99 8.27 -18.74
N PRO A 92 12.18 6.96 -18.47
CA PRO A 92 12.39 6.57 -17.08
C PRO A 92 13.52 7.48 -16.60
N ALA A 93 13.22 8.41 -15.69
CA ALA A 93 14.21 9.34 -15.17
C ALA A 93 15.11 8.61 -14.18
N LEU A 94 15.72 7.53 -14.62
CA LEU A 94 17.04 7.12 -14.20
C LEU A 94 18.02 7.96 -15.02
N LYS A 95 18.11 9.25 -14.66
CA LYS A 95 19.09 10.17 -15.26
C LYS A 95 20.53 9.82 -14.84
N ASN A 96 20.66 8.97 -13.83
CA ASN A 96 21.88 8.26 -13.52
C ASN A 96 21.75 6.85 -14.11
N PRO A 97 22.77 6.32 -14.82
CA PRO A 97 22.90 4.87 -14.91
C PRO A 97 22.83 4.33 -13.46
N PHE A 98 21.98 3.34 -13.20
CA PHE A 98 22.08 2.60 -11.94
C PHE A 98 23.49 2.05 -11.88
N ASP A 99 24.30 2.59 -10.98
CA ASP A 99 25.64 2.10 -10.75
C ASP A 99 25.51 0.81 -9.93
N TYR A 100 25.29 -0.31 -10.61
CA TYR A 100 25.36 -1.67 -10.07
C TYR A 100 26.83 -2.08 -9.79
N ASN A 101 27.65 -1.15 -9.32
CA ASN A 101 28.90 -1.54 -8.71
C ASN A 101 28.56 -2.13 -7.34
N ASP A 102 28.14 -3.40 -7.34
CA ASP A 102 28.16 -4.27 -6.17
C ASP A 102 29.53 -4.06 -5.52
N THR A 103 29.56 -3.35 -4.39
CA THR A 103 30.72 -3.34 -3.50
C THR A 103 30.75 -4.65 -2.70
N ASP A 104 30.43 -5.78 -3.33
CA ASP A 104 30.40 -7.12 -2.74
C ASP A 104 31.80 -7.75 -2.63
N LYS A 105 32.84 -6.98 -2.97
CA LYS A 105 34.23 -7.43 -2.83
C LYS A 105 34.61 -7.54 -1.35
N GLY A 106 34.56 -8.76 -0.83
CA GLY A 106 35.05 -9.11 0.51
C GLY A 106 33.98 -9.53 1.52
N LEU A 107 32.71 -9.65 1.12
CA LEU A 107 31.65 -10.20 1.97
C LEU A 107 31.80 -11.72 2.13
N GLU A 108 31.44 -12.25 3.30
CA GLU A 108 31.49 -13.70 3.54
C GLU A 108 30.50 -14.45 2.64
N SER A 109 30.85 -15.68 2.23
CA SER A 109 29.97 -16.56 1.43
C SER A 109 28.61 -16.88 2.08
N SER A 110 28.44 -16.55 3.36
CA SER A 110 27.19 -16.69 4.12
C SER A 110 26.12 -15.66 3.71
N TYR A 111 26.54 -14.49 3.24
CA TYR A 111 25.62 -13.41 2.88
C TYR A 111 24.89 -13.68 1.56
N PRO A 112 23.61 -13.28 1.46
CA PRO A 112 22.85 -13.41 0.23
C PRO A 112 23.29 -12.34 -0.78
N THR A 113 23.83 -12.80 -1.92
CA THR A 113 24.20 -12.00 -3.09
C THR A 113 23.47 -12.53 -4.33
N LEU A 114 23.45 -11.73 -5.41
CA LEU A 114 22.77 -12.11 -6.65
C LEU A 114 23.36 -13.40 -7.24
N GLU A 115 24.68 -13.54 -7.24
CA GLU A 115 25.39 -14.71 -7.77
C GLU A 115 25.06 -16.01 -7.01
N ASN A 116 24.90 -15.92 -5.68
CA ASN A 116 24.62 -17.07 -4.82
C ASN A 116 23.13 -17.47 -4.84
N ARG A 117 22.21 -16.50 -5.02
CA ARG A 117 20.77 -16.74 -4.89
C ARG A 117 20.03 -16.90 -6.21
N PHE A 118 20.60 -16.42 -7.31
CA PHE A 118 19.97 -16.59 -8.61
C PHE A 118 20.10 -18.04 -9.10
N ILE A 119 18.96 -18.71 -9.19
CA ILE A 119 18.81 -20.03 -9.83
C ILE A 119 17.61 -19.90 -10.77
N PRO A 120 17.76 -20.13 -12.09
CA PRO A 120 16.66 -20.08 -13.03
C PRO A 120 15.52 -21.00 -12.60
N TRP A 121 14.27 -20.53 -12.70
CA TRP A 121 13.11 -21.32 -12.30
C TRP A 121 12.88 -22.55 -13.16
N ASN A 122 13.38 -22.56 -14.39
CA ASN A 122 13.44 -23.76 -15.24
C ASN A 122 14.16 -24.94 -14.55
N GLU A 123 15.23 -24.67 -13.80
CA GLU A 123 15.96 -25.71 -13.07
C GLU A 123 15.35 -25.97 -11.69
N LEU A 124 14.90 -24.90 -11.02
CA LEU A 124 14.42 -24.96 -9.64
C LEU A 124 13.02 -25.59 -9.53
N MET A 125 12.17 -25.47 -10.57
CA MET A 125 10.82 -26.03 -10.58
C MET A 125 10.78 -27.55 -10.40
N HIS A 126 11.83 -28.26 -10.82
CA HIS A 126 11.91 -29.71 -10.64
C HIS A 126 12.32 -30.13 -9.22
N LYS A 127 12.94 -29.22 -8.46
CA LYS A 127 13.45 -29.47 -7.11
C LYS A 127 12.52 -28.93 -6.02
N ASN A 128 11.68 -27.95 -6.34
CA ASN A 128 10.86 -27.26 -5.35
C ASN A 128 9.38 -27.15 -5.78
N ASP A 129 8.50 -27.70 -4.95
CA ASP A 129 7.06 -27.71 -5.18
C ASP A 129 6.44 -26.30 -5.25
N TYR A 130 6.97 -25.34 -4.48
CA TYR A 130 6.50 -23.97 -4.50
C TYR A 130 6.75 -23.33 -5.87
N VAL A 131 7.99 -23.46 -6.38
CA VAL A 131 8.38 -22.89 -7.67
C VAL A 131 7.61 -23.55 -8.80
N ASN A 132 7.38 -24.86 -8.71
CA ASN A 132 6.53 -25.58 -9.67
C ASN A 132 5.09 -25.03 -9.68
N ALA A 133 4.49 -24.81 -8.50
CA ALA A 133 3.16 -24.23 -8.39
C ALA A 133 3.11 -22.79 -8.93
N ALA A 134 4.10 -21.96 -8.60
CA ALA A 134 4.21 -20.58 -9.08
C ALA A 134 4.36 -20.51 -10.60
N VAL A 135 5.23 -21.33 -11.18
CA VAL A 135 5.39 -21.43 -12.65
C VAL A 135 4.08 -21.84 -13.30
N LYS A 136 3.38 -22.86 -12.78
CA LYS A 136 2.08 -23.29 -13.30
C LYS A 136 1.03 -22.19 -13.22
N GLN A 137 1.01 -21.42 -12.12
CA GLN A 137 0.12 -20.27 -12.00
C GLN A 137 0.43 -19.22 -13.08
N ILE A 138 1.70 -18.85 -13.26
CA ILE A 138 2.10 -17.91 -14.31
C ILE A 138 1.66 -18.41 -15.69
N GLN A 139 1.92 -19.67 -16.02
CA GLN A 139 1.53 -20.26 -17.30
C GLN A 139 0.01 -20.28 -17.53
N SER A 140 -0.78 -20.34 -16.44
CA SER A 140 -2.25 -20.34 -16.51
C SER A 140 -2.88 -18.96 -16.61
N PHE A 141 -2.28 -17.94 -15.97
CA PHE A 141 -2.87 -16.60 -15.85
C PHE A 141 -2.28 -15.61 -16.85
N ALA A 142 -1.01 -15.75 -17.21
CA ALA A 142 -0.34 -14.78 -18.04
C ALA A 142 -0.47 -15.11 -19.53
N ALA A 143 -0.65 -14.06 -20.32
CA ALA A 143 -0.66 -14.12 -21.78
C ALA A 143 0.65 -13.56 -22.33
N CYS A 144 1.12 -14.16 -23.43
CA CYS A 144 2.28 -13.64 -24.14
C CYS A 144 2.00 -12.23 -24.68
N PRO A 145 2.87 -11.23 -24.47
CA PRO A 145 2.62 -9.85 -24.87
C PRO A 145 2.50 -9.67 -26.40
N ILE A 146 3.18 -10.52 -27.17
CA ILE A 146 3.19 -10.44 -28.64
C ILE A 146 2.09 -11.30 -29.28
N THR A 147 1.92 -12.54 -28.81
CA THR A 147 1.04 -13.52 -29.47
C THR A 147 -0.33 -13.66 -28.80
N GLY A 148 -0.48 -13.18 -27.56
CA GLY A 148 -1.68 -13.39 -26.74
C GLY A 148 -1.92 -14.86 -26.32
N GLY A 149 -1.02 -15.78 -26.70
CA GLY A 149 -1.11 -17.20 -26.39
C GLY A 149 -0.53 -17.57 -25.02
N PRO A 150 -0.64 -18.85 -24.61
CA PRO A 150 -0.07 -19.33 -23.35
C PRO A 150 1.45 -19.22 -23.34
N ILE A 151 2.01 -19.06 -22.15
CA ILE A 151 3.44 -18.86 -21.95
C ILE A 151 4.12 -20.21 -21.67
N GLU A 152 5.11 -20.57 -22.48
CA GLU A 152 5.87 -21.83 -22.34
C GLU A 152 7.39 -21.61 -22.38
N PHE A 153 7.84 -20.53 -23.04
CA PHE A 153 9.25 -20.24 -23.24
C PHE A 153 9.85 -19.52 -22.02
N PHE A 154 10.92 -20.09 -21.49
CA PHE A 154 11.73 -19.50 -20.42
C PHE A 154 12.77 -18.55 -20.99
N ASP A 155 12.78 -17.31 -20.49
CA ASP A 155 13.78 -16.32 -20.88
C ASP A 155 15.16 -16.71 -20.34
N PRO A 156 16.22 -16.74 -21.18
CA PRO A 156 17.56 -17.12 -20.77
C PRO A 156 18.18 -16.20 -19.70
N VAL A 157 17.75 -14.94 -19.60
CA VAL A 157 18.32 -13.97 -18.65
C VAL A 157 17.63 -14.05 -17.29
N SER A 158 16.31 -13.90 -17.26
CA SER A 158 15.53 -13.91 -16.02
C SER A 158 15.26 -15.32 -15.48
N GLY A 159 15.27 -16.34 -16.33
CA GLY A 159 14.95 -17.72 -15.94
C GLY A 159 13.45 -17.95 -15.68
N LEU A 160 12.57 -17.01 -16.07
CA LEU A 160 11.11 -17.09 -15.92
C LEU A 160 10.41 -17.43 -17.24
N PRO A 161 9.23 -18.07 -17.19
CA PRO A 161 8.36 -18.22 -18.34
C PRO A 161 7.77 -16.84 -18.70
N THR A 162 8.09 -16.31 -19.89
CA THR A 162 7.67 -14.96 -20.32
C THR A 162 6.94 -14.90 -21.66
N HIS A 163 7.32 -15.76 -22.61
CA HIS A 163 6.76 -15.77 -23.96
C HIS A 163 6.18 -17.14 -24.34
N SER A 164 5.37 -17.19 -25.40
CA SER A 164 4.83 -18.45 -25.92
C SER A 164 5.90 -19.30 -26.61
N SER A 165 6.81 -18.67 -27.37
CA SER A 165 7.87 -19.36 -28.12
C SER A 165 9.13 -18.52 -28.21
N LYS A 166 10.24 -19.16 -28.60
CA LYS A 166 11.51 -18.47 -28.86
C LYS A 166 11.36 -17.40 -29.94
N GLU A 167 10.53 -17.63 -30.95
CA GLU A 167 10.28 -16.63 -32.01
C GLU A 167 9.55 -15.40 -31.48
N ALA A 168 8.57 -15.59 -30.59
CA ALA A 168 7.85 -14.48 -29.95
C ALA A 168 8.80 -13.64 -29.09
N TYR A 169 9.67 -14.29 -28.31
CA TYR A 169 10.72 -13.63 -27.55
C TYR A 169 11.69 -12.83 -28.45
N LEU A 170 12.10 -13.40 -29.58
CA LEU A 170 12.98 -12.71 -30.53
C LEU A 170 12.30 -11.54 -31.27
N LYS A 171 10.97 -11.48 -31.28
CA LYS A 171 10.20 -10.34 -31.84
C LYS A 171 10.02 -9.23 -30.83
N ASP A 172 10.01 -9.53 -29.53
CA ASP A 172 9.93 -8.53 -28.47
C ASP A 172 11.28 -7.83 -28.27
N VAL A 173 11.53 -6.81 -29.08
CA VAL A 173 12.74 -5.97 -28.98
C VAL A 173 12.68 -5.09 -27.74
N GLU A 174 11.51 -4.56 -27.39
CA GLU A 174 11.34 -3.67 -26.24
C GLU A 174 11.69 -4.38 -24.93
N TYR A 175 11.22 -5.61 -24.73
CA TYR A 175 11.56 -6.39 -23.56
C TYR A 175 13.05 -6.71 -23.48
N ARG A 176 13.67 -7.13 -24.59
CA ARG A 176 15.08 -7.59 -24.57
C ARG A 176 16.12 -6.47 -24.49
N GLU A 177 15.86 -5.33 -25.12
CA GLU A 177 16.78 -4.19 -25.11
C GLU A 177 16.60 -3.31 -23.87
N SER A 178 15.48 -3.45 -23.15
CA SER A 178 15.26 -2.75 -21.89
C SER A 178 15.89 -3.49 -20.70
N ASN A 179 15.95 -2.82 -19.55
CA ASN A 179 16.44 -3.40 -18.29
C ASN A 179 15.42 -4.37 -17.63
N LYS A 180 14.29 -4.67 -18.29
CA LYS A 180 13.24 -5.54 -17.73
C LYS A 180 13.75 -6.96 -17.41
N PRO A 181 14.52 -7.67 -18.27
CA PRO A 181 14.97 -9.02 -17.99
C PRO A 181 15.92 -9.09 -16.77
N GLU A 182 16.76 -8.07 -16.59
CA GLU A 182 17.67 -7.96 -15.43
C GLU A 182 16.89 -7.68 -14.13
N LEU A 183 15.87 -6.83 -14.17
CA LEU A 183 14.97 -6.62 -13.02
C LEU A 183 14.21 -7.89 -12.65
N MET A 184 13.74 -8.65 -13.65
CA MET A 184 13.10 -9.94 -13.43
C MET A 184 14.08 -10.96 -12.82
N LYS A 185 15.34 -10.98 -13.29
CA LYS A 185 16.41 -11.81 -12.71
C LYS A 185 16.59 -11.51 -11.21
N LEU A 186 16.57 -10.24 -10.84
CA LEU A 186 16.67 -9.80 -9.45
C LEU A 186 15.43 -10.21 -8.63
N ALA A 187 14.22 -10.05 -9.18
CA ALA A 187 12.98 -10.50 -8.54
C ALA A 187 12.99 -12.02 -8.27
N VAL A 188 13.47 -12.81 -9.23
CA VAL A 188 13.68 -14.26 -9.07
C VAL A 188 14.66 -14.56 -7.95
N ALA A 189 15.78 -13.85 -7.90
CA ALA A 189 16.76 -14.03 -6.83
C ALA A 189 16.17 -13.72 -5.46
N TYR A 190 15.35 -12.67 -5.33
CA TYR A 190 14.66 -12.33 -4.08
C TYR A 190 13.61 -13.36 -3.66
N GLU A 191 12.90 -13.98 -4.60
CA GLU A 191 11.98 -15.08 -4.27
C GLU A 191 12.74 -16.36 -3.91
N ASN A 192 13.81 -16.67 -4.62
CA ASN A 192 14.68 -17.79 -4.27
C ASN A 192 15.31 -17.62 -2.88
N ASP A 193 15.71 -16.41 -2.49
CA ASP A 193 16.21 -16.13 -1.14
C ASP A 193 15.14 -16.41 -0.09
N SER A 194 13.89 -15.97 -0.31
CA SER A 194 12.77 -16.27 0.58
C SER A 194 12.53 -17.79 0.74
N ILE A 195 12.75 -18.56 -0.32
CA ILE A 195 12.56 -20.02 -0.35
C ILE A 195 13.77 -20.79 0.23
N SER A 196 14.95 -20.17 0.26
CA SER A 196 16.22 -20.81 0.62
C SER A 196 16.28 -21.38 2.05
N LYS A 197 15.31 -21.04 2.90
CA LYS A 197 15.24 -21.42 4.31
C LYS A 197 16.48 -21.04 5.15
N ARG A 198 17.23 -20.03 4.70
CA ARG A 198 18.31 -19.45 5.51
C ARG A 198 17.76 -18.79 6.77
N ASN A 199 18.63 -18.55 7.75
CA ASN A 199 18.28 -17.68 8.85
C ASN A 199 18.08 -16.25 8.34
N PHE A 200 17.00 -15.63 8.78
CA PHE A 200 16.63 -14.26 8.43
C PHE A 200 16.83 -13.36 9.65
N PRO A 201 18.05 -12.85 9.90
CA PRO A 201 18.29 -11.88 10.98
C PRO A 201 17.51 -10.57 10.80
N GLU A 202 16.97 -10.32 9.60
CA GLU A 202 16.21 -9.13 9.25
C GLU A 202 14.77 -9.16 9.79
N TYR A 203 14.28 -10.33 10.19
CA TYR A 203 12.98 -10.48 10.86
C TYR A 203 13.05 -10.31 12.37
N ASP A 204 14.26 -10.12 12.91
CA ASP A 204 14.44 -9.73 14.29
C ASP A 204 14.16 -8.23 14.40
N PHE A 205 12.89 -7.91 14.63
CA PHE A 205 12.43 -6.53 14.66
C PHE A 205 12.85 -5.84 15.94
N ALA A 206 13.37 -4.61 15.82
CA ALA A 206 13.75 -3.80 16.96
C ALA A 206 12.56 -3.54 17.91
N GLU A 207 12.87 -3.49 19.21
CA GLU A 207 11.91 -3.25 20.28
C GLU A 207 11.79 -1.74 20.59
N GLU A 208 11.41 -1.44 21.84
CA GLU A 208 11.26 -0.08 22.35
C GLU A 208 12.62 0.61 22.49
N GLN A 209 12.67 1.88 22.12
CA GLN A 209 13.88 2.70 22.18
C GLN A 209 13.83 3.68 23.35
N PRO A 210 14.98 4.07 23.92
CA PRO A 210 15.01 5.10 24.95
C PRO A 210 14.51 6.44 24.39
N ALA A 211 13.72 7.18 25.18
CA ALA A 211 13.13 8.46 24.79
C ALA A 211 14.16 9.53 24.35
N SER A 212 15.45 9.37 24.68
CA SER A 212 16.53 10.25 24.24
C SER A 212 16.88 10.10 22.76
N GLN A 213 16.52 8.99 22.12
CA GLN A 213 16.88 8.68 20.75
C GLN A 213 15.75 9.05 19.80
N ALA A 214 16.09 9.87 18.79
CA ALA A 214 15.10 10.31 17.81
C ALA A 214 15.20 9.48 16.54
N ILE A 215 14.04 9.02 16.05
CA ILE A 215 13.93 8.25 14.82
C ILE A 215 14.07 9.18 13.61
N SER A 216 14.88 8.77 12.64
CA SER A 216 15.01 9.44 11.34
C SER A 216 14.08 8.80 10.31
N TYR A 217 13.38 9.62 9.53
CA TYR A 217 12.49 9.16 8.46
C TYR A 217 12.98 9.57 7.05
N LEU A 218 14.28 9.81 6.86
CA LEU A 218 14.82 10.32 5.59
C LEU A 218 14.90 9.23 4.50
N ASN A 219 15.30 8.02 4.86
CA ASN A 219 15.45 6.86 3.99
C ASN A 219 15.45 5.57 4.83
N TRP A 220 15.40 4.40 4.18
CA TRP A 220 15.44 3.11 4.86
C TRP A 220 16.68 2.91 5.73
N GLU A 221 17.87 3.27 5.24
CA GLU A 221 19.13 3.10 5.98
C GLU A 221 19.16 3.88 7.29
N SER A 222 18.83 5.18 7.24
CA SER A 222 18.78 6.02 8.44
C SER A 222 17.69 5.57 9.40
N TRP A 223 16.57 5.04 8.89
CA TRP A 223 15.51 4.49 9.72
C TRP A 223 15.99 3.21 10.43
N PHE A 224 16.58 2.24 9.73
CA PHE A 224 17.11 1.01 10.33
C PHE A 224 18.20 1.30 11.35
N TYR A 225 19.11 2.22 11.03
CA TYR A 225 20.18 2.63 11.95
C TYR A 225 19.62 3.30 13.21
N THR A 226 18.74 4.30 13.06
CA THR A 226 18.16 4.98 14.22
C THR A 226 17.26 4.08 15.04
N ARG A 227 16.62 3.07 14.43
CA ARG A 227 15.82 2.04 15.09
C ARG A 227 16.62 0.87 15.67
N GLU A 228 17.95 0.87 15.59
CA GLU A 228 18.83 -0.18 16.13
C GLU A 228 18.51 -1.59 15.58
N PHE A 229 18.16 -1.67 14.29
CA PHE A 229 18.06 -2.96 13.61
C PHE A 229 19.44 -3.61 13.44
N ASN A 230 19.45 -4.93 13.25
CA ASN A 230 20.64 -5.66 12.83
C ASN A 230 21.23 -5.04 11.56
N SER A 231 22.56 -5.09 11.43
CA SER A 231 23.27 -4.51 10.29
C SER A 231 22.80 -5.15 8.98
N MET A 232 22.27 -4.32 8.09
CA MET A 232 21.78 -4.72 6.77
C MET A 232 22.91 -4.57 5.75
N GLU A 233 23.75 -5.60 5.64
CA GLU A 233 24.95 -5.55 4.77
C GLU A 233 24.63 -5.65 3.27
N THR A 234 23.59 -6.41 2.88
CA THR A 234 23.25 -6.62 1.46
C THR A 234 21.87 -6.09 1.11
N GLN A 235 21.66 -5.80 -0.17
CA GLN A 235 20.36 -5.41 -0.71
C GLN A 235 19.25 -6.44 -0.42
N PHE A 236 19.59 -7.73 -0.34
CA PHE A 236 18.64 -8.79 0.02
C PHE A 236 18.09 -8.62 1.43
N HIS A 237 18.92 -8.15 2.36
CA HIS A 237 18.47 -7.90 3.72
C HIS A 237 17.43 -6.77 3.75
N ILE A 238 17.74 -5.65 3.10
CA ILE A 238 16.85 -4.48 3.00
C ILE A 238 15.57 -4.84 2.25
N ALA A 239 15.67 -5.56 1.14
CA ALA A 239 14.54 -6.04 0.35
C ALA A 239 13.57 -6.87 1.21
N GLN A 240 14.12 -7.82 1.97
CA GLN A 240 13.30 -8.73 2.75
C GLN A 240 12.62 -8.05 3.95
N ALA A 241 13.30 -7.10 4.61
CA ALA A 241 12.74 -6.31 5.70
C ALA A 241 11.69 -5.28 5.21
N SER A 242 12.04 -4.50 4.18
CA SER A 242 11.19 -3.42 3.65
C SER A 242 9.86 -3.92 3.10
N LYS A 243 9.80 -5.14 2.53
CA LYS A 243 8.55 -5.75 2.05
C LYS A 243 7.44 -5.79 3.11
N TYR A 244 7.79 -6.06 4.36
CA TYR A 244 6.82 -6.14 5.46
C TYR A 244 6.66 -4.79 6.17
N LEU A 245 7.78 -4.09 6.40
CA LEU A 245 7.79 -2.85 7.15
C LEU A 245 7.22 -1.66 6.36
N THR A 246 7.13 -1.74 5.03
CA THR A 246 6.67 -0.62 4.20
C THR A 246 5.34 -0.04 4.66
N TYR A 247 4.36 -0.88 5.05
CA TYR A 247 3.04 -0.41 5.46
C TYR A 247 3.05 0.40 6.77
N PRO A 248 3.47 -0.17 7.92
CA PRO A 248 3.51 0.59 9.17
C PRO A 248 4.52 1.76 9.11
N VAL A 249 5.66 1.60 8.44
CA VAL A 249 6.66 2.67 8.37
C VAL A 249 6.17 3.83 7.49
N THR A 250 5.43 3.56 6.41
CA THR A 250 4.79 4.62 5.62
C THR A 250 3.84 5.44 6.46
N ILE A 251 2.97 4.79 7.25
CA ILE A 251 2.05 5.46 8.18
C ILE A 251 2.83 6.31 9.18
N CYS A 252 3.86 5.73 9.83
CA CYS A 252 4.72 6.47 10.75
C CYS A 252 5.38 7.67 10.08
N SER A 253 5.88 7.53 8.86
CA SER A 253 6.57 8.60 8.12
C SER A 253 5.64 9.76 7.78
N LEU A 254 4.36 9.50 7.50
CA LEU A 254 3.36 10.53 7.25
C LEU A 254 2.99 11.27 8.54
N LEU A 255 2.71 10.51 9.60
CA LEU A 255 2.23 11.02 10.87
C LEU A 255 3.34 11.69 11.69
N SER A 256 4.59 11.29 11.53
CA SER A 256 5.74 11.83 12.26
C SER A 256 5.95 13.32 12.02
N ASN A 257 6.39 14.03 13.05
CA ASN A 257 6.83 15.42 12.94
C ASN A 257 8.06 15.59 12.04
N LYS A 258 8.90 14.55 11.93
CA LYS A 258 10.10 14.52 11.06
C LYS A 258 9.82 13.85 9.72
N SER A 259 8.59 14.00 9.22
CA SER A 259 8.17 13.43 7.93
C SER A 259 9.13 13.86 6.80
N PRO A 260 9.48 12.95 5.87
CA PRO A 260 10.32 13.31 4.72
C PRO A 260 9.60 14.19 3.70
N TYR A 261 8.27 14.22 3.74
CA TYR A 261 7.45 14.96 2.79
C TYR A 261 7.37 16.45 3.16
N LYS A 262 7.96 17.30 2.31
CA LYS A 262 7.99 18.76 2.47
C LYS A 262 6.76 19.44 1.87
N LEU A 263 6.57 20.71 2.20
CA LEU A 263 5.51 21.55 1.65
C LEU A 263 5.73 21.88 0.17
N THR A 264 4.65 22.07 -0.59
CA THR A 264 4.70 22.53 -1.99
C THR A 264 5.46 23.84 -2.17
N SER A 265 5.36 24.76 -1.21
CA SER A 265 6.14 26.02 -1.22
C SER A 265 7.66 25.81 -1.13
N GLN A 266 8.11 24.66 -0.63
CA GLN A 266 9.50 24.24 -0.53
C GLN A 266 9.89 23.22 -1.61
N GLY A 267 9.03 23.01 -2.62
CA GLY A 267 9.21 22.02 -3.68
C GLY A 267 8.91 20.58 -3.27
N GLY A 268 8.14 20.38 -2.20
CA GLY A 268 7.65 19.06 -1.77
C GLY A 268 6.20 18.76 -2.18
N PRO A 269 5.69 17.55 -1.87
CA PRO A 269 4.37 17.11 -2.33
C PRO A 269 3.21 17.49 -1.39
N VAL A 270 3.47 17.99 -0.17
CA VAL A 270 2.42 18.28 0.81
C VAL A 270 1.77 19.64 0.52
N THR A 271 0.47 19.63 0.25
CA THR A 271 -0.29 20.86 -0.02
C THR A 271 -0.56 21.65 1.27
N HIS A 272 -1.09 22.87 1.14
CA HIS A 272 -1.47 23.66 2.32
C HIS A 272 -2.63 23.02 3.11
N GLU A 273 -3.58 22.37 2.43
CA GLU A 273 -4.65 21.60 3.09
C GLU A 273 -4.12 20.30 3.71
N GLY A 274 -3.12 19.69 3.08
CA GLY A 274 -2.33 18.59 3.64
C GLY A 274 -1.67 18.96 4.96
N LEU A 275 -1.00 20.12 5.00
CA LEU A 275 -0.37 20.62 6.21
C LEU A 275 -1.37 20.81 7.35
N LYS A 276 -2.54 21.40 7.09
CA LYS A 276 -3.58 21.58 8.11
C LYS A 276 -4.04 20.25 8.68
N SER A 277 -4.27 19.27 7.81
CA SER A 277 -4.75 17.94 8.19
C SER A 277 -3.71 17.13 8.96
N LEU A 278 -2.46 17.12 8.48
CA LEU A 278 -1.35 16.46 9.16
C LEU A 278 -1.01 17.12 10.49
N SER A 279 -1.09 18.45 10.58
CA SER A 279 -0.85 19.18 11.83
C SER A 279 -1.93 18.87 12.87
N ALA A 280 -3.19 18.70 12.45
CA ALA A 280 -4.27 18.26 13.33
C ALA A 280 -4.02 16.86 13.91
N LEU A 281 -3.60 15.89 13.08
CA LEU A 281 -3.23 14.56 13.55
C LEU A 281 -2.00 14.59 14.47
N ARG A 282 -0.95 15.32 14.09
CA ARG A 282 0.29 15.47 14.86
C ARG A 282 0.06 16.12 16.22
N TYR A 283 -0.88 17.06 16.30
CA TYR A 283 -1.29 17.67 17.55
C TYR A 283 -1.76 16.62 18.56
N SER A 284 -2.58 15.67 18.11
CA SER A 284 -3.05 14.56 18.95
C SER A 284 -1.90 13.60 19.31
N ILE A 285 -1.08 13.22 18.33
CA ILE A 285 -0.04 12.18 18.46
C ILE A 285 1.09 12.58 19.42
N PHE A 286 1.53 13.84 19.42
CA PHE A 286 2.73 14.26 20.16
C PHE A 286 2.39 15.25 21.30
N PRO A 287 1.82 14.78 22.42
CA PRO A 287 1.46 15.61 23.57
C PRO A 287 2.62 16.28 24.29
N SER A 288 3.80 15.66 24.30
CA SER A 288 4.98 16.20 24.97
C SER A 288 5.38 17.58 24.43
N GLN A 289 5.25 17.78 23.12
CA GLN A 289 5.46 19.09 22.49
C GLN A 289 4.38 20.11 22.85
N ARG A 290 3.16 19.66 23.19
CA ARG A 290 2.07 20.53 23.71
C ARG A 290 2.38 21.04 25.11
N ALA A 291 2.98 20.20 25.95
CA ALA A 291 3.37 20.58 27.32
C ALA A 291 4.45 21.67 27.32
N GLU A 292 5.36 21.66 26.34
CA GLU A 292 6.35 22.73 26.13
C GLU A 292 5.70 24.06 25.71
N LEU A 293 4.54 24.02 25.05
CA LEU A 293 3.78 25.19 24.61
C LEU A 293 2.79 25.73 25.67
N GLY A 294 2.68 25.08 26.85
CA GLY A 294 1.93 25.58 28.01
C GLY A 294 0.49 25.10 28.16
N PHE A 295 -0.02 24.20 27.31
CA PHE A 295 -1.40 23.71 27.36
C PHE A 295 -1.50 22.41 28.19
N LYS A 296 -1.79 22.45 29.49
CA LYS A 296 -1.76 21.25 30.36
C LYS A 296 -3.08 20.47 30.48
N GLU A 297 -4.23 21.15 30.39
CA GLU A 297 -5.54 20.55 30.72
C GLU A 297 -6.12 19.70 29.58
N GLU A 298 -6.01 20.13 28.32
CA GLU A 298 -6.46 19.36 27.13
C GLU A 298 -5.62 18.09 26.86
N ILE A 299 -4.45 17.96 27.48
CA ILE A 299 -3.54 16.83 27.27
C ILE A 299 -4.10 15.53 27.86
N ALA A 300 -4.80 15.62 29.00
CA ALA A 300 -5.31 14.44 29.70
C ALA A 300 -6.47 13.78 28.95
N GLU A 301 -7.42 14.57 28.42
CA GLU A 301 -8.58 14.07 27.69
C GLU A 301 -8.19 13.44 26.34
N LEU A 302 -7.22 14.03 25.63
CA LEU A 302 -6.73 13.49 24.36
C LEU A 302 -5.86 12.23 24.53
N LYS A 303 -5.21 12.04 25.69
CA LYS A 303 -4.49 10.79 25.99
C LYS A 303 -5.42 9.59 26.20
N ASP A 304 -6.67 9.85 26.61
CA ASP A 304 -7.63 8.79 26.90
C ASP A 304 -8.26 8.22 25.61
N ARG A 305 -8.27 9.00 24.52
CA ARG A 305 -8.81 8.55 23.23
C ARG A 305 -7.72 7.95 22.34
N SER A 306 -7.98 6.75 21.83
CA SER A 306 -7.10 6.09 20.86
C SER A 306 -7.13 6.78 19.50
N ILE A 307 -6.00 6.75 18.80
CA ILE A 307 -5.90 7.10 17.38
C ILE A 307 -6.34 5.90 16.56
N ARG A 308 -7.29 6.10 15.65
CA ARG A 308 -7.84 5.04 14.81
C ARG A 308 -7.25 5.10 13.41
N LEU A 309 -6.60 4.02 13.02
CA LEU A 309 -6.01 3.83 11.70
C LEU A 309 -6.87 2.85 10.93
N PHE A 310 -7.59 3.34 9.92
CA PHE A 310 -8.47 2.54 9.08
C PHE A 310 -7.73 2.09 7.82
N ILE A 311 -7.50 0.79 7.69
CA ILE A 311 -6.88 0.20 6.51
C ILE A 311 -8.00 -0.42 5.66
N VAL A 312 -8.38 0.30 4.61
CA VAL A 312 -9.54 -0.02 3.78
C VAL A 312 -9.12 -0.87 2.58
N GLY A 313 -9.85 -1.96 2.35
CA GLY A 313 -9.51 -2.94 1.33
C GLY A 313 -8.32 -3.82 1.74
N SER A 314 -8.16 -4.08 3.04
CA SER A 314 -7.01 -4.83 3.57
C SER A 314 -6.98 -6.26 3.04
N LYS A 315 -5.85 -6.68 2.46
CA LYS A 315 -5.61 -8.05 1.99
C LYS A 315 -4.32 -8.59 2.59
N PHE A 316 -3.19 -8.16 2.04
CA PHE A 316 -1.88 -8.60 2.51
C PHE A 316 -1.56 -7.99 3.88
N GLU A 317 -2.06 -6.79 4.12
CA GLU A 317 -1.84 -5.97 5.31
C GLU A 317 -2.32 -6.68 6.59
N SER A 318 -3.49 -7.32 6.52
CA SER A 318 -4.11 -8.01 7.64
C SER A 318 -3.49 -9.39 7.92
N LEU A 319 -2.85 -9.99 6.91
CA LEU A 319 -2.16 -11.27 7.00
C LEU A 319 -0.78 -11.17 7.65
N MET A 320 -0.21 -9.97 7.69
CA MET A 320 1.12 -9.76 8.26
C MET A 320 1.16 -10.10 9.76
N PRO A 321 2.30 -10.59 10.27
CA PRO A 321 2.46 -10.79 11.70
C PRO A 321 2.20 -9.51 12.48
N ILE A 322 1.48 -9.63 13.60
CA ILE A 322 1.17 -8.49 14.48
C ILE A 322 2.44 -7.78 14.98
N SER A 323 3.59 -8.49 15.07
CA SER A 323 4.89 -7.89 15.41
C SER A 323 5.33 -6.79 14.43
N VAL A 324 4.93 -6.88 13.16
CA VAL A 324 5.19 -5.85 12.14
C VAL A 324 4.38 -4.60 12.46
N TRP A 325 3.10 -4.76 12.77
CA TRP A 325 2.21 -3.65 13.16
C TRP A 325 2.58 -3.03 14.51
N LYS A 326 3.14 -3.82 15.43
CA LYS A 326 3.67 -3.33 16.70
C LYS A 326 4.78 -2.29 16.53
N GLN A 327 5.45 -2.25 15.38
CA GLN A 327 6.43 -1.20 15.08
C GLN A 327 5.84 0.21 15.09
N LEU A 328 4.54 0.37 14.82
CA LEU A 328 3.84 1.65 14.95
C LEU A 328 3.91 2.20 16.38
N ASN A 329 3.66 1.34 17.37
CA ASN A 329 3.69 1.69 18.78
C ASN A 329 5.13 2.08 19.19
N TYR A 330 6.14 1.33 18.76
CA TYR A 330 7.53 1.72 19.04
C TYR A 330 7.97 3.04 18.38
N CYS A 331 7.38 3.40 17.24
CA CYS A 331 7.62 4.70 16.62
C CYS A 331 6.90 5.86 17.34
N MET A 332 5.83 5.55 18.09
CA MET A 332 4.94 6.51 18.76
C MET A 332 4.50 5.93 20.13
N PRO A 333 5.39 5.88 21.15
CA PRO A 333 5.15 5.12 22.37
C PRO A 333 4.14 5.77 23.34
N ASP A 334 3.87 7.07 23.20
CA ASP A 334 3.02 7.83 24.13
C ASP A 334 1.51 7.74 23.82
N ILE A 335 1.11 6.98 22.80
CA ILE A 335 -0.26 6.98 22.27
C ILE A 335 -0.90 5.60 22.24
N ASN A 336 -2.22 5.58 22.45
CA ASN A 336 -3.04 4.39 22.21
C ASN A 336 -3.42 4.35 20.72
N ILE A 337 -3.17 3.22 20.07
CA ILE A 337 -3.41 2.99 18.65
C ILE A 337 -4.44 1.88 18.47
N GLU A 338 -5.46 2.15 17.65
CA GLU A 338 -6.46 1.20 17.19
C GLU A 338 -6.33 1.03 15.69
N ILE A 339 -6.01 -0.19 15.24
CA ILE A 339 -5.90 -0.52 13.81
C ILE A 339 -7.16 -1.25 13.39
N HIS A 340 -7.87 -0.74 12.40
CA HIS A 340 -9.05 -1.34 11.82
C HIS A 340 -8.75 -1.84 10.41
N PHE A 341 -8.63 -3.15 10.25
CA PHE A 341 -8.56 -3.81 8.95
C PHE A 341 -9.98 -3.99 8.41
N ILE A 342 -10.27 -3.45 7.22
CA ILE A 342 -11.60 -3.44 6.63
C ILE A 342 -11.58 -4.11 5.27
N GLY A 343 -12.39 -5.14 5.10
CA GLY A 343 -12.67 -5.78 3.81
C GLY A 343 -13.01 -7.27 3.95
N PRO A 344 -13.57 -7.88 2.88
CA PRO A 344 -13.93 -9.31 2.87
C PRO A 344 -12.73 -10.23 3.07
N GLU A 345 -11.55 -9.81 2.61
CA GLU A 345 -10.31 -10.58 2.71
C GLU A 345 -9.50 -10.21 3.98
N ALA A 346 -10.06 -9.41 4.89
CA ALA A 346 -9.34 -8.94 6.06
C ALA A 346 -8.99 -10.05 7.06
N LEU A 347 -9.82 -11.09 7.18
CA LEU A 347 -9.62 -12.14 8.18
C LEU A 347 -9.58 -13.54 7.57
N PHE A 348 -8.40 -14.15 7.65
CA PHE A 348 -8.13 -15.47 7.09
C PHE A 348 -7.87 -16.50 8.20
N ASP A 349 -8.59 -17.63 8.19
CA ASP A 349 -8.31 -18.73 9.10
C ASP A 349 -7.33 -19.72 8.50
N LYS A 350 -6.22 -19.92 9.22
CA LYS A 350 -5.14 -20.84 8.85
C LYS A 350 -5.57 -22.30 8.88
N LYS A 351 -6.59 -22.66 9.65
CA LYS A 351 -7.02 -24.05 9.84
C LYS A 351 -7.93 -24.53 8.72
N THR A 352 -8.88 -23.69 8.31
CA THR A 352 -9.83 -23.99 7.24
C THR A 352 -9.31 -23.56 5.87
N ASN A 353 -8.27 -22.71 5.82
CA ASN A 353 -7.77 -22.05 4.60
C ASN A 353 -8.86 -21.24 3.88
N GLU A 354 -9.77 -20.63 4.63
CA GLU A 354 -10.87 -19.82 4.11
C GLU A 354 -10.88 -18.44 4.78
N TYR A 355 -11.39 -17.45 4.06
CA TYR A 355 -11.71 -16.14 4.63
C TYR A 355 -12.99 -16.26 5.43
N ILE A 356 -12.97 -15.79 6.68
CA ILE A 356 -14.14 -15.84 7.54
C ILE A 356 -14.96 -14.57 7.30
N SER A 357 -16.23 -14.72 6.96
CA SER A 357 -17.24 -13.67 7.12
C SER A 357 -17.88 -13.83 8.50
N TYR A 358 -17.70 -12.85 9.40
CA TYR A 358 -18.35 -12.88 10.71
C TYR A 358 -19.77 -12.28 10.63
N GLU A 359 -20.71 -12.88 11.36
CA GLU A 359 -22.06 -12.30 11.56
C GLU A 359 -22.04 -11.13 12.55
N GLU A 360 -21.22 -11.23 13.60
CA GLU A 360 -20.86 -10.09 14.46
C GLU A 360 -19.75 -9.31 13.76
N ASN A 361 -20.11 -8.22 13.07
CA ASN A 361 -19.34 -7.36 12.15
C ASN A 361 -17.84 -7.07 12.43
N HIS A 362 -17.27 -7.47 13.58
CA HIS A 362 -15.85 -7.29 13.88
C HIS A 362 -15.27 -8.28 14.91
N LYS A 363 -13.97 -8.54 14.81
CA LYS A 363 -13.18 -9.25 15.83
C LYS A 363 -12.05 -8.37 16.35
N GLY A 364 -12.09 -8.04 17.65
CA GLY A 364 -11.04 -7.29 18.34
C GLY A 364 -9.99 -8.19 19.00
N ILE A 365 -8.71 -7.82 18.85
CA ILE A 365 -7.57 -8.46 19.52
C ILE A 365 -6.76 -7.37 20.23
N GLN A 366 -6.64 -7.49 21.56
CA GLN A 366 -5.71 -6.68 22.33
C GLN A 366 -4.30 -7.25 22.16
N VAL A 367 -3.38 -6.46 21.61
CA VAL A 367 -2.00 -6.89 21.34
C VAL A 367 -1.07 -6.46 22.48
N SER A 368 -1.14 -5.19 22.86
CA SER A 368 -0.46 -4.60 24.01
C SER A 368 -1.42 -3.61 24.69
N PRO A 369 -1.15 -3.07 25.88
CA PRO A 369 -2.02 -2.09 26.51
C PRO A 369 -2.33 -0.89 25.59
N GLU A 370 -1.38 -0.51 24.76
CA GLU A 370 -1.43 0.66 23.87
C GLU A 370 -1.84 0.30 22.42
N LEU A 371 -1.87 -0.98 22.04
CA LEU A 371 -2.23 -1.42 20.68
C LEU A 371 -3.40 -2.40 20.67
N LYS A 372 -4.46 -2.01 19.96
CA LYS A 372 -5.62 -2.84 19.64
C LYS A 372 -5.77 -3.01 18.14
N VAL A 373 -6.20 -4.20 17.73
CA VAL A 373 -6.43 -4.52 16.33
C VAL A 373 -7.85 -5.06 16.15
N PHE A 374 -8.56 -4.53 15.17
CA PHE A 374 -9.91 -4.94 14.80
C PHE A 374 -9.94 -5.42 13.35
N TYR A 375 -10.66 -6.51 13.10
CA TYR A 375 -10.89 -7.05 11.77
C TYR A 375 -12.37 -6.92 11.44
N HIS A 376 -12.68 -6.21 10.36
CA HIS A 376 -14.03 -6.01 9.83
C HIS A 376 -14.13 -6.69 8.47
N THR A 377 -15.06 -7.65 8.35
CA THR A 377 -15.19 -8.51 7.16
C THR A 377 -16.09 -7.92 6.07
N ASN A 378 -16.82 -6.86 6.38
CA ASN A 378 -17.69 -6.18 5.43
C ASN A 378 -16.91 -5.11 4.64
N LEU A 379 -17.50 -4.65 3.53
CA LEU A 379 -16.99 -3.50 2.79
C LEU A 379 -17.17 -2.22 3.60
N PHE A 380 -16.27 -1.26 3.38
CA PHE A 380 -16.25 -0.01 4.16
C PHE A 380 -17.58 0.74 4.12
N HIS A 381 -18.20 0.89 2.95
CA HIS A 381 -19.46 1.63 2.81
C HIS A 381 -20.61 0.98 3.58
N VAL A 382 -20.63 -0.34 3.76
CA VAL A 382 -21.65 -1.04 4.56
C VAL A 382 -21.53 -0.63 6.02
N ASN A 383 -20.32 -0.72 6.58
CA ASN A 383 -20.07 -0.37 7.97
C ASN A 383 -20.23 1.14 8.22
N HIS A 384 -19.88 1.97 7.24
CA HIS A 384 -20.11 3.41 7.27
C HIS A 384 -21.60 3.73 7.37
N LEU A 385 -22.45 3.09 6.55
CA LEU A 385 -23.90 3.29 6.57
C LEU A 385 -24.57 2.76 7.84
N GLN A 386 -24.05 1.67 8.42
CA GLN A 386 -24.55 1.12 9.68
C GLN A 386 -24.22 1.99 10.89
N GLY A 387 -23.24 2.89 10.76
CA GLY A 387 -22.82 3.76 11.85
C GLY A 387 -21.72 3.17 12.74
N ASP A 388 -21.16 2.01 12.40
CA ASP A 388 -20.23 1.24 13.25
C ASP A 388 -18.95 2.01 13.61
N PHE A 389 -18.52 2.94 12.75
CA PHE A 389 -17.31 3.73 12.95
C PHE A 389 -17.56 5.13 13.51
N PHE A 390 -18.83 5.55 13.64
CA PHE A 390 -19.17 6.88 14.13
C PHE A 390 -18.92 7.02 15.64
N PRO A 391 -18.52 8.22 16.10
CA PRO A 391 -18.28 9.44 15.33
C PRO A 391 -16.88 9.46 14.68
N TYR A 392 -16.74 10.02 13.47
CA TYR A 392 -15.43 10.29 12.87
C TYR A 392 -14.80 11.56 13.44
N ASP A 393 -13.50 11.51 13.71
CA ASP A 393 -12.72 12.60 14.26
C ASP A 393 -11.46 12.86 13.42
N PRO A 394 -11.42 13.92 12.60
CA PRO A 394 -10.26 14.22 11.75
C PRO A 394 -8.95 14.51 12.50
N TYR A 395 -8.98 14.65 13.84
CA TYR A 395 -7.78 14.81 14.68
C TYR A 395 -7.23 13.47 15.19
N LEU A 396 -8.01 12.39 15.12
CA LEU A 396 -7.64 11.07 15.65
C LEU A 396 -7.77 9.95 14.63
N ASP A 397 -8.50 10.17 13.54
CA ASP A 397 -8.80 9.16 12.53
C ASP A 397 -8.05 9.44 11.22
N SER A 398 -7.51 8.38 10.64
CA SER A 398 -6.93 8.45 9.30
C SER A 398 -7.17 7.15 8.53
N PHE A 399 -7.32 7.29 7.21
CA PHE A 399 -7.62 6.20 6.29
C PHE A 399 -6.41 5.90 5.39
N TYR A 400 -6.13 4.62 5.18
CA TYR A 400 -5.05 4.14 4.33
C TYR A 400 -5.57 3.08 3.36
N LEU A 401 -5.39 3.32 2.08
CA LEU A 401 -5.80 2.45 0.99
C LEU A 401 -4.54 1.97 0.29
N PHE A 402 -4.04 0.81 0.69
CA PHE A 402 -2.87 0.21 0.07
C PHE A 402 -3.29 -0.61 -1.15
N HIS A 403 -2.86 -0.18 -2.34
CA HIS A 403 -3.11 -0.89 -3.60
C HIS A 403 -4.59 -1.22 -3.86
N PRO A 404 -5.49 -0.23 -3.82
CA PRO A 404 -6.92 -0.48 -3.96
C PRO A 404 -7.28 -0.98 -5.37
N ASN A 405 -6.48 -0.65 -6.40
CA ASN A 405 -6.70 -1.01 -7.80
C ASN A 405 -8.15 -0.72 -8.21
N MET A 406 -8.60 0.52 -8.00
CA MET A 406 -10.00 0.90 -8.15
C MET A 406 -10.45 0.85 -9.61
N SER A 407 -9.55 1.14 -10.54
CA SER A 407 -9.80 1.25 -11.97
C SER A 407 -9.60 -0.05 -12.75
N SER A 408 -9.26 -1.17 -12.09
CA SER A 408 -8.93 -2.44 -12.79
C SER A 408 -10.11 -3.00 -13.57
N ASP A 409 -11.30 -3.00 -12.96
CA ASP A 409 -12.51 -3.61 -13.48
C ASP A 409 -13.70 -2.63 -13.40
N PRO A 410 -14.64 -2.63 -14.36
CA PRO A 410 -15.78 -1.71 -14.34
C PRO A 410 -16.68 -1.84 -13.10
N GLU A 411 -16.85 -3.07 -12.58
CA GLU A 411 -17.63 -3.32 -11.38
C GLU A 411 -16.92 -2.83 -10.11
N SER A 412 -15.62 -3.11 -9.99
CA SER A 412 -14.76 -2.58 -8.93
C SER A 412 -14.81 -1.06 -8.92
N THR A 413 -14.63 -0.44 -10.10
CA THR A 413 -14.72 1.00 -10.29
C THR A 413 -16.07 1.52 -9.80
N LYS A 414 -17.17 0.82 -10.08
CA LYS A 414 -18.49 1.23 -9.63
C LYS A 414 -18.61 1.19 -8.11
N SER A 415 -18.26 0.08 -7.45
CA SER A 415 -18.38 0.00 -5.98
C SER A 415 -17.44 1.00 -5.27
N TRP A 416 -16.21 1.15 -5.76
CA TRP A 416 -15.27 2.13 -5.22
C TRP A 416 -15.75 3.56 -5.43
N MET A 417 -16.09 3.93 -6.65
CA MET A 417 -16.40 5.32 -6.97
C MET A 417 -17.79 5.75 -6.52
N TYR A 418 -18.81 4.90 -6.42
CA TYR A 418 -20.17 5.35 -6.08
C TYR A 418 -20.52 5.19 -4.60
N GLU A 419 -19.92 4.23 -3.91
CA GLU A 419 -20.28 3.90 -2.53
C GLU A 419 -19.12 4.21 -1.59
N THR A 420 -17.97 3.57 -1.81
CA THR A 420 -16.84 3.61 -0.89
C THR A 420 -16.19 4.99 -0.83
N MET A 421 -15.84 5.57 -1.97
CA MET A 421 -15.18 6.89 -2.04
C MET A 421 -16.10 7.99 -1.52
N LYS A 422 -17.40 7.92 -1.82
CA LYS A 422 -18.38 8.85 -1.27
C LYS A 422 -18.39 8.83 0.25
N GLY A 423 -18.52 7.64 0.86
CA GLY A 423 -18.49 7.50 2.32
C GLY A 423 -17.14 7.95 2.93
N LEU A 424 -16.03 7.70 2.23
CA LEU A 424 -14.70 8.17 2.66
C LEU A 424 -14.62 9.70 2.68
N LEU A 425 -15.09 10.38 1.63
CA LEU A 425 -15.09 11.84 1.57
C LEU A 425 -16.03 12.45 2.62
N GLU A 426 -17.17 11.82 2.92
CA GLU A 426 -18.10 12.24 3.97
C GLU A 426 -17.45 12.26 5.37
N THR A 427 -16.45 11.40 5.62
CA THR A 427 -15.72 11.38 6.91
C THR A 427 -14.93 12.65 7.19
N LYS A 428 -14.55 13.41 6.14
CA LYS A 428 -13.66 14.59 6.22
C LYS A 428 -12.31 14.31 6.89
N CYS A 429 -11.94 13.03 7.03
CA CYS A 429 -10.68 12.59 7.59
C CYS A 429 -9.62 12.47 6.48
N PRO A 430 -8.33 12.51 6.82
CA PRO A 430 -7.26 12.30 5.85
C PRO A 430 -7.28 10.88 5.29
N ILE A 431 -7.20 10.77 3.97
CA ILE A 431 -7.19 9.51 3.23
C ILE A 431 -5.90 9.44 2.42
N PHE A 432 -5.07 8.44 2.68
CA PHE A 432 -3.84 8.18 1.93
C PHE A 432 -4.01 6.95 1.04
N ILE A 433 -3.61 7.09 -0.22
CA ILE A 433 -3.77 6.06 -1.24
C ILE A 433 -2.39 5.69 -1.74
N SER A 434 -2.12 4.40 -1.91
CA SER A 434 -0.84 3.93 -2.43
C SER A 434 -0.95 2.97 -3.61
N GLY A 435 0.08 2.98 -4.46
CA GLY A 435 0.16 2.22 -5.70
C GLY A 435 1.42 1.37 -5.78
N HIS A 436 1.33 0.22 -6.43
CA HIS A 436 2.46 -0.68 -6.67
C HIS A 436 3.11 -0.44 -8.05
N SER A 437 2.41 0.30 -8.91
CA SER A 437 2.86 0.74 -10.24
C SER A 437 2.42 2.18 -10.47
N LEU A 438 3.18 2.91 -11.28
CA LEU A 438 2.84 4.29 -11.66
C LEU A 438 1.60 4.37 -12.53
N ASP A 439 1.46 3.46 -13.48
CA ASP A 439 0.35 3.47 -14.42
C ASP A 439 -0.97 3.17 -13.69
N GLY A 440 -1.02 2.08 -12.92
CA GLY A 440 -2.21 1.73 -12.14
C GLY A 440 -2.60 2.80 -11.12
N PHE A 441 -1.62 3.39 -10.43
CA PHE A 441 -1.90 4.50 -9.50
C PHE A 441 -2.42 5.75 -10.24
N SER A 442 -1.85 6.07 -11.40
CA SER A 442 -2.25 7.25 -12.18
C SER A 442 -3.68 7.09 -12.68
N ASP A 443 -4.08 5.90 -13.11
CA ASP A 443 -5.43 5.62 -13.58
C ASP A 443 -6.45 5.71 -12.43
N ASP A 444 -6.13 5.13 -11.27
CA ASP A 444 -6.91 5.28 -10.03
C ASP A 444 -7.07 6.77 -9.67
N TRP A 445 -5.96 7.51 -9.64
CA TRP A 445 -5.94 8.92 -9.27
C TRP A 445 -6.75 9.77 -10.26
N GLN A 446 -6.61 9.56 -11.56
CA GLN A 446 -7.36 10.28 -12.58
C GLN A 446 -8.86 9.99 -12.47
N THR A 447 -9.25 8.74 -12.21
CA THR A 447 -10.64 8.34 -12.04
C THR A 447 -11.28 9.06 -10.84
N ILE A 448 -10.54 9.16 -9.72
CA ILE A 448 -11.00 9.91 -8.54
C ILE A 448 -11.16 11.39 -8.88
N MET A 449 -10.16 12.01 -9.51
CA MET A 449 -10.20 13.44 -9.85
C MET A 449 -11.33 13.76 -10.82
N GLN A 450 -11.52 12.96 -11.88
CA GLN A 450 -12.59 13.17 -12.86
C GLN A 450 -13.99 13.19 -12.23
N LYS A 451 -14.19 12.45 -11.14
CA LYS A 451 -15.50 12.34 -10.50
C LYS A 451 -15.69 13.29 -9.31
N TYR A 452 -14.65 13.50 -8.50
CA TYR A 452 -14.76 14.12 -7.18
C TYR A 452 -13.88 15.36 -6.98
N GLU A 453 -13.23 15.91 -8.01
CA GLU A 453 -12.40 17.13 -7.90
C GLU A 453 -13.10 18.29 -7.17
N ASP A 454 -14.40 18.46 -7.40
CA ASP A 454 -15.18 19.51 -6.75
C ASP A 454 -15.49 19.24 -5.27
N GLU A 455 -15.40 17.99 -4.80
CA GLU A 455 -15.76 17.55 -3.45
C GLU A 455 -14.56 17.18 -2.58
N LEU A 456 -13.34 17.14 -3.14
CA LEU A 456 -12.12 16.76 -2.43
C LEU A 456 -11.06 17.87 -2.39
N ASP A 457 -10.26 17.86 -1.34
CA ASP A 457 -9.00 18.58 -1.24
C ASP A 457 -7.84 17.58 -1.36
N VAL A 458 -6.86 17.89 -2.21
CA VAL A 458 -5.60 17.12 -2.28
C VAL A 458 -4.76 17.49 -1.07
N LEU A 459 -4.36 16.50 -0.27
CA LEU A 459 -3.46 16.65 0.88
C LEU A 459 -2.00 16.42 0.52
N LEU A 460 -1.75 15.40 -0.30
CA LEU A 460 -0.43 14.98 -0.74
C LEU A 460 -0.51 14.71 -2.23
N GLU A 461 0.22 15.49 -3.02
CA GLU A 461 0.34 15.23 -4.45
C GLU A 461 1.01 13.87 -4.69
N PRO A 462 0.61 13.12 -5.74
CA PRO A 462 1.22 11.86 -6.09
C PRO A 462 2.76 11.95 -6.16
N THR A 463 3.42 11.18 -5.31
CA THR A 463 4.88 11.16 -5.20
C THR A 463 5.37 9.74 -4.95
N GLU A 464 6.64 9.49 -5.25
CA GLU A 464 7.30 8.27 -4.79
C GLU A 464 7.27 8.21 -3.26
N ASN A 465 6.94 7.03 -2.73
CA ASN A 465 6.96 6.76 -1.31
C ASN A 465 8.40 6.47 -0.87
N VAL A 466 8.92 7.28 0.06
CA VAL A 466 10.28 7.14 0.61
C VAL A 466 10.49 5.77 1.27
N PHE A 467 9.42 5.18 1.80
CA PHE A 467 9.43 3.86 2.43
C PHE A 467 8.76 2.79 1.58
N ASN A 468 8.87 2.90 0.25
CA ASN A 468 8.48 1.83 -0.67
C ASN A 468 9.26 0.52 -0.39
N SER A 469 8.69 -0.61 -0.81
CA SER A 469 9.40 -1.89 -0.72
C SER A 469 10.53 -1.92 -1.74
N THR A 470 11.78 -2.13 -1.28
CA THR A 470 12.92 -2.28 -2.19
C THR A 470 12.92 -3.65 -2.89
N LYS A 471 12.21 -4.64 -2.35
CA LYS A 471 12.03 -5.96 -2.97
C LYS A 471 11.16 -5.88 -4.23
N TRP A 472 11.76 -6.22 -5.37
CA TRP A 472 11.08 -6.48 -6.63
C TRP A 472 10.31 -7.81 -6.57
N GLN A 473 9.07 -7.79 -7.03
CA GLN A 473 8.18 -8.96 -7.05
C GLN A 473 7.72 -9.29 -8.47
N ILE A 474 7.50 -10.58 -8.68
CA ILE A 474 7.04 -11.12 -9.95
C ILE A 474 5.53 -10.95 -10.04
N ASN A 475 5.04 -10.34 -11.13
CA ASN A 475 3.62 -10.30 -11.42
C ASN A 475 3.18 -11.62 -12.08
N PRO A 476 2.28 -12.41 -11.46
CA PRO A 476 1.84 -13.67 -12.04
C PRO A 476 0.99 -13.50 -13.30
N TYR A 477 0.37 -12.33 -13.52
CA TYR A 477 -0.45 -12.02 -14.70
C TYR A 477 0.38 -11.47 -15.86
N MET A 478 1.53 -10.86 -15.56
CA MET A 478 2.41 -10.25 -16.57
C MET A 478 3.88 -10.45 -16.17
N PRO A 479 4.47 -11.63 -16.47
CA PRO A 479 5.82 -12.01 -16.03
C PRO A 479 6.94 -11.25 -16.74
N THR A 480 6.62 -10.31 -17.63
CA THR A 480 7.56 -9.37 -18.24
C THR A 480 7.75 -8.10 -17.42
N TYR A 481 6.97 -7.91 -16.35
CA TYR A 481 6.99 -6.72 -15.52
C TYR A 481 7.12 -7.09 -14.03
N ALA A 482 8.14 -6.53 -13.39
CA ALA A 482 8.32 -6.57 -11.95
C ALA A 482 7.71 -5.31 -11.31
N PHE A 483 7.17 -5.46 -10.10
CA PHE A 483 6.64 -4.33 -9.34
C PHE A 483 7.21 -4.29 -7.93
N GLN A 484 7.11 -3.12 -7.31
CA GLN A 484 7.45 -2.90 -5.90
C GLN A 484 6.18 -2.55 -5.14
N THR A 485 6.02 -3.15 -3.98
CA THR A 485 4.90 -2.82 -3.08
C THR A 485 5.08 -1.39 -2.56
N ASN A 486 3.97 -0.66 -2.51
CA ASN A 486 3.86 0.67 -1.90
C ASN A 486 4.81 1.72 -2.52
N MET A 487 4.98 1.67 -3.85
CA MET A 487 5.89 2.50 -4.62
C MET A 487 5.51 3.99 -4.62
N ILE A 488 4.23 4.29 -4.79
CA ILE A 488 3.71 5.66 -4.93
C ILE A 488 2.67 5.90 -3.86
N ILE A 489 2.60 7.14 -3.38
CA ILE A 489 1.62 7.58 -2.41
C ILE A 489 1.01 8.92 -2.83
N GLY A 490 -0.28 9.08 -2.56
CA GLY A 490 -1.01 10.33 -2.65
C GLY A 490 -1.98 10.45 -1.49
N GLY A 491 -2.57 11.63 -1.31
CA GLY A 491 -3.46 11.89 -0.20
C GLY A 491 -4.56 12.87 -0.57
N ILE A 492 -5.77 12.58 -0.10
CA ILE A 492 -6.98 13.37 -0.32
C ILE A 492 -7.80 13.48 0.97
N ARG A 493 -8.77 14.40 0.98
CA ARG A 493 -9.75 14.60 2.05
C ARG A 493 -11.03 15.14 1.44
N GLY A 494 -12.20 14.83 2.00
CA GLY A 494 -13.43 15.54 1.65
C GLY A 494 -13.37 17.03 2.02
N LYS A 495 -13.95 17.89 1.19
CA LYS A 495 -14.02 19.34 1.45
C LYS A 495 -14.84 19.65 2.69
N ARG A 496 -14.37 20.64 3.45
CA ARG A 496 -15.15 21.27 4.51
C ARG A 496 -15.79 22.53 3.94
N TYR A 497 -17.10 22.50 3.70
CA TYR A 497 -17.82 23.74 3.42
C TYR A 497 -17.70 24.66 4.63
N GLN A 498 -17.17 25.86 4.43
CA GLN A 498 -17.31 26.92 5.42
C GLN A 498 -18.80 27.22 5.54
N ALA A 499 -19.34 27.12 6.75
CA ALA A 499 -20.69 27.62 7.02
C ALA A 499 -20.65 29.13 6.72
N VAL A 500 -21.25 29.54 5.61
CA VAL A 500 -21.49 30.95 5.35
C VAL A 500 -22.57 31.35 6.34
N PRO A 501 -22.33 32.29 7.27
CA PRO A 501 -23.42 32.85 8.05
C PRO A 501 -24.40 33.44 7.04
N VAL A 502 -25.61 32.91 7.03
CA VAL A 502 -26.70 33.56 6.31
C VAL A 502 -26.99 34.80 7.13
N ASP A 503 -26.60 35.97 6.61
CA ASP A 503 -27.02 37.24 7.19
C ASP A 503 -28.55 37.26 7.14
N GLU A 504 -29.21 37.20 8.30
CA GLU A 504 -30.66 37.34 8.47
C GLU A 504 -31.13 38.78 8.23
#